data_AF-E2A9H6-F1
#
_entry.id   AF-E2A9H6-F1
#
_cell.length_a   1.000
_cell.length_b   1.000
_cell.length_c   1.000
_cell.angle_alpha   90.00
_cell.angle_beta   90.00
_cell.angle_gamma   90.00
#
_symmetry.space_group_name_H-M   'P 1'
#
loop_
_entity.id
_entity.type
_entity.pdbx_description
1 polymer ?
#
loop_
_entity_poly.entity_id
_entity_poly.type
_entity_poly.pdbx_seq_one_letter_code
_entity_poly.pdbx_strand_id
1 'polypeptide(L)'
;LLAELRNFLEHSELYERYIIQKYINRYSDFYVFVGISNMLAAIAFSFGPLFLSINLPMEAWYPFSTEIPYIRGILYILQVFAIFQAGSCIIVDFMIAMFFWYSAARLEMLGQELQQITHENHVKTCIQKHQEIINFIDEVQYIVRYLICKSNITMGSFVICAAFTLIH
;
A
#
# COMPACT_ATOMS: atom_id res chain seq x y z
N LEU A 1 14.20 -4.87 3.77
CA LEU A 1 13.26 -3.76 3.44
C LEU A 1 12.82 -2.90 4.63
N LEU A 2 11.75 -3.20 5.39
CA LEU A 2 11.28 -2.28 6.47
C LEU A 2 12.33 -2.04 7.57
N ALA A 3 12.95 -3.11 8.07
CA ALA A 3 13.99 -3.00 9.10
C ALA A 3 15.22 -2.23 8.61
N GLU A 4 15.57 -2.39 7.33
CA GLU A 4 16.69 -1.70 6.69
C GLU A 4 16.42 -0.21 6.52
N LEU A 5 15.20 0.15 6.08
CA LEU A 5 14.75 1.54 6.01
C LEU A 5 14.75 2.19 7.40
N ARG A 6 14.23 1.49 8.42
CA ARG A 6 14.24 1.97 9.80
C ARG A 6 15.67 2.19 10.32
N ASN A 7 16.55 1.22 10.09
CA ASN A 7 17.95 1.30 10.50
C ASN A 7 18.66 2.49 9.84
N PHE A 8 18.40 2.72 8.55
CA PHE A 8 18.90 3.90 7.84
C PHE A 8 18.37 5.20 8.44
N LEU A 9 17.06 5.30 8.73
CA LEU A 9 16.47 6.51 9.34
C LEU A 9 17.03 6.80 10.75
N GLU A 10 17.33 5.77 11.53
CA GLU A 10 17.89 5.91 12.88
C GLU A 10 19.34 6.43 12.83
N HIS A 11 20.14 5.97 11.87
CA HIS A 11 21.58 6.30 11.76
C HIS A 11 21.91 7.38 10.73
N SER A 12 20.91 8.01 10.10
CA SER A 12 21.16 8.95 9.01
C SER A 12 21.63 10.32 9.49
N GLU A 13 22.56 10.88 8.72
CA GLU A 13 23.14 12.20 8.97
C GLU A 13 22.14 13.34 8.68
N LEU A 14 22.42 14.55 9.15
CA LEU A 14 21.56 15.73 8.93
C LEU A 14 21.28 16.00 7.45
N TYR A 15 22.30 15.80 6.60
CA TYR A 15 22.19 15.94 5.15
C TYR A 15 21.25 14.89 4.55
N GLU A 16 21.39 13.63 4.94
CA GLU A 16 20.55 12.54 4.45
C GLU A 16 19.09 12.72 4.87
N ARG A 17 18.87 13.15 6.12
CA ARG A 17 17.54 13.49 6.65
C ARG A 17 16.91 14.64 5.89
N TYR A 18 17.69 15.64 5.48
CA TYR A 18 17.19 16.76 4.69
C TYR A 18 16.65 16.28 3.32
N ILE A 19 17.38 15.41 2.63
CA ILE A 19 16.94 14.85 1.34
C ILE A 19 15.69 13.97 1.56
N ILE A 20 15.67 13.11 2.57
CA ILE A 20 14.50 12.30 2.89
C ILE A 20 13.27 13.18 3.19
N GLN A 21 13.45 14.23 3.98
CA GLN A 21 12.35 15.15 4.32
C GLN A 21 11.81 15.87 3.08
N LYS A 22 12.67 16.22 2.12
CA LYS A 22 12.27 16.76 0.82
C LYS A 22 11.36 15.79 0.06
N TYR A 23 11.68 14.49 0.04
CA TYR A 23 10.82 13.47 -0.56
C TYR A 23 9.51 13.27 0.21
N ILE A 24 9.57 13.21 1.55
CA ILE A 24 8.37 13.10 2.40
C ILE A 24 7.43 14.27 2.15
N ASN A 25 7.93 15.52 2.21
CA ASN A 25 7.11 16.71 1.99
C ASN A 25 6.50 16.73 0.59
N ARG A 26 7.23 16.23 -0.42
CA ARG A 26 6.74 16.16 -1.80
C ARG A 26 5.55 15.21 -1.97
N TYR A 27 5.54 14.08 -1.27
CA TYR A 27 4.51 13.04 -1.43
C TYR A 27 3.48 13.00 -0.28
N SER A 28 3.73 13.71 0.82
CA SER A 28 2.87 13.72 2.01
C SER A 28 1.45 14.18 1.69
N ASP A 29 1.30 15.31 0.98
CA ASP A 29 -0.03 15.84 0.64
C ASP A 29 -0.84 14.86 -0.19
N PHE A 30 -0.18 14.16 -1.13
CA PHE A 30 -0.80 13.12 -1.93
C PHE A 30 -1.23 11.93 -1.06
N TYR A 31 -0.36 11.41 -0.20
CA TYR A 31 -0.71 10.29 0.69
C TYR A 31 -1.84 10.63 1.65
N VAL A 32 -1.83 11.83 2.23
CA VAL A 32 -2.90 12.31 3.11
C VAL A 32 -4.20 12.43 2.33
N PHE A 33 -4.18 13.03 1.13
CA PHE A 33 -5.35 13.16 0.28
C PHE A 33 -5.96 11.79 -0.08
N VAL A 34 -5.13 10.86 -0.57
CA VAL A 34 -5.61 9.52 -0.94
C VAL A 34 -6.11 8.78 0.31
N GLY A 35 -5.40 8.84 1.43
CA GLY A 35 -5.81 8.22 2.69
C GLY A 35 -7.15 8.73 3.20
N ILE A 36 -7.36 10.05 3.20
CA ILE A 36 -8.64 10.67 3.58
C ILE A 36 -9.74 10.24 2.62
N SER A 37 -9.50 10.30 1.30
CA SER A 37 -10.51 9.93 0.29
C SER A 37 -10.97 8.47 0.45
N ASN A 38 -10.04 7.56 0.73
CA ASN A 38 -10.32 6.15 0.93
C ASN A 38 -11.09 5.87 2.24
N MET A 39 -10.73 6.57 3.32
CA MET A 39 -11.49 6.48 4.59
C MET A 39 -12.90 7.03 4.45
N LEU A 40 -13.06 8.17 3.76
CA LEU A 40 -14.38 8.73 3.47
C LEU A 40 -15.24 7.77 2.65
N ALA A 41 -14.66 7.11 1.65
CA ALA A 41 -15.35 6.08 0.89
C ALA A 41 -15.79 4.90 1.78
N ALA A 42 -14.90 4.36 2.61
CA ALA A 42 -15.23 3.26 3.53
C ALA A 42 -16.37 3.62 4.49
N ILE A 43 -16.36 4.85 5.04
CA ILE A 43 -17.44 5.38 5.87
C ILE A 43 -18.72 5.48 5.04
N ALA A 44 -18.69 6.12 3.87
CA ALA A 44 -19.88 6.28 3.03
C ALA A 44 -20.54 4.93 2.68
N PHE A 45 -19.75 3.92 2.32
CA PHE A 45 -20.25 2.55 2.07
C PHE A 45 -20.83 1.90 3.32
N SER A 46 -20.19 2.07 4.47
CA SER A 46 -20.67 1.51 5.74
C SER A 46 -22.01 2.12 6.17
N PHE A 47 -22.21 3.42 5.91
CA PHE A 47 -23.47 4.13 6.23
C PHE A 47 -24.51 4.07 5.10
N GLY A 48 -24.18 3.50 3.93
CA GLY A 48 -25.09 3.36 2.79
C GLY A 48 -26.48 2.83 3.16
N PRO A 49 -26.60 1.75 3.98
CA PRO A 49 -27.89 1.20 4.42
C PRO A 49 -28.76 2.12 5.28
N LEU A 50 -28.21 3.21 5.82
CA LEU A 50 -28.98 4.18 6.60
C LEU A 50 -29.64 5.24 5.71
N PHE A 51 -29.07 5.49 4.53
CA PHE A 51 -29.58 6.46 3.56
C PHE A 51 -30.36 5.80 2.41
N LEU A 52 -30.01 4.56 2.09
CA LEU A 52 -30.68 3.72 1.10
C LEU A 52 -31.59 2.73 1.82
N SER A 53 -32.74 2.39 1.25
CA SER A 53 -33.66 1.39 1.79
C SER A 53 -33.17 -0.05 1.59
N ILE A 54 -31.87 -0.30 1.85
CA ILE A 54 -31.19 -1.59 1.75
C ILE A 54 -30.91 -2.12 3.16
N ASN A 55 -31.02 -3.43 3.35
CA ASN A 55 -30.89 -4.05 4.68
C ASN A 55 -29.43 -4.29 5.10
N LEU A 56 -28.49 -4.33 4.15
CA LEU A 56 -27.08 -4.68 4.37
C LEU A 56 -26.18 -3.78 3.49
N PRO A 57 -24.97 -3.40 3.96
CA PRO A 57 -24.02 -2.58 3.22
C PRO A 57 -23.63 -3.14 1.86
N MET A 58 -23.58 -4.47 1.77
CA MET A 58 -23.22 -5.20 0.57
C MET A 58 -24.31 -6.22 0.25
N GLU A 59 -24.77 -6.21 -1.00
CA GLU A 59 -25.69 -7.21 -1.53
C GLU A 59 -24.93 -8.51 -1.76
N ALA A 60 -25.28 -9.54 -1.00
CA ALA A 60 -24.67 -10.86 -1.07
C ALA A 60 -25.72 -11.93 -0.83
N TRP A 61 -25.59 -13.05 -1.56
CA TRP A 61 -26.42 -14.22 -1.36
C TRP A 61 -25.92 -15.01 -0.15
N TYR A 62 -26.83 -15.32 0.79
CA TYR A 62 -26.53 -16.12 1.97
C TYR A 62 -27.36 -17.40 1.95
N PRO A 63 -26.78 -18.59 2.21
CA PRO A 63 -27.50 -19.87 2.22
C PRO A 63 -28.40 -20.05 3.47
N PHE A 64 -28.66 -18.98 4.22
CA PHE A 64 -29.42 -18.97 5.46
C PHE A 64 -30.29 -17.70 5.55
N SER A 65 -31.38 -17.76 6.33
CA SER A 65 -32.33 -16.65 6.43
C SER A 65 -31.69 -15.42 7.11
N THR A 66 -31.77 -14.28 6.44
CA THR A 66 -31.35 -12.95 6.93
C THR A 66 -32.52 -12.14 7.53
N GLU A 67 -33.68 -12.76 7.66
CA GLU A 67 -34.89 -12.14 8.23
C GLU A 67 -34.80 -12.01 9.75
N ILE A 68 -34.02 -12.88 10.40
CA ILE A 68 -33.80 -12.86 11.85
C ILE A 68 -32.95 -11.63 12.21
N PRO A 69 -33.45 -10.72 13.07
CA PRO A 69 -32.78 -9.44 13.34
C PRO A 69 -31.39 -9.60 13.97
N TYR A 70 -31.18 -10.64 14.79
CA TYR A 70 -29.86 -10.94 15.38
C TYR A 70 -28.84 -11.36 14.32
N ILE A 71 -29.22 -12.24 13.38
CA ILE A 71 -28.35 -12.69 12.28
C ILE A 71 -27.98 -11.51 11.38
N ARG A 72 -28.97 -10.66 11.08
CA ARG A 72 -28.76 -9.44 10.29
C ARG A 72 -27.76 -8.48 10.94
N GLY A 73 -27.86 -8.28 12.26
CA GLY A 73 -26.91 -7.44 13.00
C GLY A 73 -25.47 -7.95 12.94
N ILE A 74 -25.28 -9.27 13.09
CA ILE A 74 -23.94 -9.89 12.96
C ILE A 74 -23.40 -9.72 11.55
N LEU A 75 -24.22 -10.00 10.52
CA LEU A 75 -23.83 -9.84 9.13
C LEU A 75 -23.44 -8.39 8.80
N TYR A 76 -24.19 -7.42 9.31
CA TYR A 76 -23.88 -6.01 9.14
C TYR A 76 -22.48 -5.69 9.69
N ILE A 77 -22.19 -6.12 10.93
CA ILE A 77 -20.87 -5.89 11.56
C ILE A 77 -19.76 -6.55 10.75
N LEU A 78 -19.96 -7.78 10.28
CA LEU A 78 -18.99 -8.50 9.46
C LEU A 78 -18.73 -7.80 8.12
N GLN A 79 -19.77 -7.34 7.44
CA GLN A 79 -19.64 -6.61 6.18
C GLN A 79 -18.93 -5.27 6.37
N VAL A 80 -19.28 -4.51 7.41
CA VAL A 80 -18.57 -3.27 7.76
C VAL A 80 -17.10 -3.54 8.02
N PHE A 81 -16.78 -4.59 8.81
CA PHE A 81 -15.40 -4.99 9.05
C PHE A 81 -14.66 -5.33 7.75
N ALA A 82 -15.29 -6.06 6.83
CA ALA A 82 -14.71 -6.38 5.53
C ALA A 82 -14.45 -5.13 4.67
N ILE A 83 -15.37 -4.16 4.68
CA ILE A 83 -15.20 -2.87 3.98
C ILE A 83 -14.00 -2.10 4.54
N PHE A 84 -13.89 -2.00 5.87
CA PHE A 84 -12.74 -1.35 6.52
C PHE A 84 -11.42 -2.09 6.25
N GLN A 85 -11.44 -3.42 6.25
CA GLN A 85 -10.27 -4.24 5.92
C GLN A 85 -9.83 -4.00 4.47
N ALA A 86 -10.77 -3.99 3.52
CA ALA A 86 -10.49 -3.68 2.12
C ALA A 86 -9.94 -2.27 1.94
N GLY A 87 -10.54 -1.27 2.62
CA GLY A 87 -10.01 0.09 2.63
C GLY A 87 -8.59 0.16 3.21
N SER A 88 -8.28 -0.63 4.24
CA SER A 88 -6.95 -0.66 4.86
C SER A 88 -5.86 -1.25 3.94
N CYS A 89 -6.22 -1.93 2.84
CA CYS A 89 -5.23 -2.45 1.89
C CYS A 89 -4.38 -1.36 1.24
N ILE A 90 -4.85 -0.11 1.22
CA ILE A 90 -4.09 1.05 0.75
C ILE A 90 -2.75 1.24 1.48
N ILE A 91 -2.62 0.74 2.71
CA ILE A 91 -1.37 0.79 3.48
C ILE A 91 -0.25 0.06 2.73
N VAL A 92 -0.57 -1.03 2.03
CA VAL A 92 0.42 -1.79 1.23
C VAL A 92 0.92 -0.93 0.06
N ASP A 93 0.02 -0.20 -0.61
CA ASP A 93 0.39 0.72 -1.69
C ASP A 93 1.29 1.85 -1.18
N PHE A 94 0.96 2.42 -0.01
CA PHE A 94 1.80 3.42 0.64
C PHE A 94 3.18 2.88 1.05
N MET A 95 3.26 1.64 1.52
CA MET A 95 4.55 1.00 1.83
C MET A 95 5.40 0.78 0.58
N ILE A 96 4.80 0.35 -0.53
CA ILE A 96 5.50 0.18 -1.80
C ILE A 96 6.01 1.53 -2.31
N ALA A 97 5.14 2.55 -2.33
CA ALA A 97 5.51 3.90 -2.71
C ALA A 97 6.62 4.45 -1.80
N MET A 98 6.59 4.09 -0.50
CA MET A 98 7.65 4.40 0.46
C MET A 98 9.01 3.87 0.04
N PHE A 99 9.07 2.57 -0.30
CA PHE A 99 10.33 1.97 -0.74
C PHE A 99 10.86 2.63 -2.02
N PHE A 100 9.98 2.97 -2.97
CA PHE A 100 10.42 3.62 -4.21
C PHE A 100 11.01 5.02 -3.97
N TRP A 101 10.34 5.88 -3.20
CA TRP A 101 10.89 7.22 -2.96
C TRP A 101 12.14 7.17 -2.07
N TYR A 102 12.22 6.20 -1.14
CA TYR A 102 13.42 5.95 -0.34
C TYR A 102 14.61 5.57 -1.23
N SER A 103 14.43 4.63 -2.15
CA SER A 103 15.47 4.25 -3.11
C SER A 103 15.85 5.42 -4.03
N ALA A 104 14.88 6.23 -4.47
CA ALA A 104 15.14 7.43 -5.26
C ALA A 104 15.98 8.45 -4.47
N ALA A 105 15.66 8.69 -3.19
CA ALA A 105 16.44 9.56 -2.32
C ALA A 105 17.89 9.07 -2.16
N ARG A 106 18.08 7.76 -1.96
CA ARG A 106 19.41 7.13 -1.88
C ARG A 106 20.20 7.27 -3.18
N LEU A 107 19.54 7.18 -4.35
CA LEU A 107 20.16 7.40 -5.65
C LEU A 107 20.54 8.89 -5.87
N GLU A 108 19.71 9.83 -5.41
CA GLU A 108 20.02 11.27 -5.45
C GLU A 108 21.25 11.59 -4.60
N MET A 109 21.31 11.06 -3.35
CA MET A 109 22.48 11.18 -2.48
C MET A 109 23.74 10.65 -3.16
N LEU A 110 23.65 9.47 -3.77
CA LEU A 110 24.77 8.84 -4.47
C LEU A 110 25.22 9.64 -5.70
N GLY A 111 24.27 10.22 -6.45
CA GLY A 111 24.58 11.09 -7.57
C GLY A 111 25.33 12.35 -7.14
N GLN A 112 24.98 12.93 -5.99
CA GLN A 112 25.67 14.09 -5.42
C GLN A 112 27.07 13.71 -4.90
N GLU A 113 27.22 12.55 -4.25
CA GLU A 113 28.53 12.02 -3.88
C GLU A 113 29.41 11.86 -5.13
N LEU A 114 28.89 11.25 -6.20
CA LEU A 114 29.61 11.03 -7.46
C LEU A 114 30.14 12.32 -8.10
N GLN A 115 29.35 13.40 -8.06
CA GLN A 115 29.75 14.71 -8.60
C GLN A 115 30.90 15.36 -7.82
N GLN A 116 31.10 14.98 -6.56
CA GLN A 116 32.15 15.52 -5.69
C GLN A 116 33.40 14.63 -5.63
N ILE A 117 33.44 13.53 -6.39
CA ILE A 117 34.57 12.59 -6.34
C ILE A 117 35.79 13.16 -7.06
N THR A 118 36.89 13.28 -6.31
CA THR A 118 38.22 13.65 -6.84
C THR A 118 39.18 12.47 -6.95
N HIS A 119 38.85 11.31 -6.35
CA HIS A 119 39.76 10.16 -6.21
C HIS A 119 39.12 8.84 -6.69
N GLU A 120 39.86 8.05 -7.47
CA GLU A 120 39.38 6.77 -8.06
C GLU A 120 38.84 5.77 -7.02
N ASN A 121 39.41 5.72 -5.81
CA ASN A 121 38.95 4.81 -4.76
C ASN A 121 37.50 5.11 -4.31
N HIS A 122 37.07 6.37 -4.36
CA HIS A 122 35.70 6.76 -4.02
C HIS A 122 34.70 6.32 -5.11
N VAL A 123 35.15 6.22 -6.37
CA VAL A 123 34.31 5.72 -7.47
C VAL A 123 33.92 4.26 -7.23
N LYS A 124 34.87 3.43 -6.77
CA LYS A 124 34.59 2.02 -6.45
C LYS A 124 33.55 1.87 -5.34
N THR A 125 33.65 2.66 -4.26
CA THR A 125 32.67 2.67 -3.17
C THR A 125 31.30 3.16 -3.66
N CYS A 126 31.28 4.18 -4.51
CA CYS A 126 30.04 4.69 -5.12
C CYS A 126 29.34 3.61 -5.97
N ILE A 127 30.09 2.85 -6.77
CA ILE A 127 29.54 1.73 -7.55
C ILE A 127 28.99 0.64 -6.64
N GLN A 128 29.67 0.31 -5.54
CA GLN A 128 29.17 -0.66 -4.57
C GLN A 128 27.84 -0.21 -3.94
N LYS A 129 27.75 1.04 -3.46
CA LYS A 129 26.50 1.62 -2.96
C LYS A 129 25.39 1.60 -4.02
N HIS A 130 25.72 1.87 -5.28
CA HIS A 130 24.74 1.82 -6.38
C HIS A 130 24.15 0.42 -6.55
N GLN A 131 25.01 -0.60 -6.55
CA GLN A 131 24.60 -2.00 -6.69
C GLN A 131 23.73 -2.46 -5.51
N GLU A 132 24.05 -2.04 -4.29
CA GLU A 132 23.20 -2.31 -3.11
C GLU A 132 21.80 -1.72 -3.28
N ILE A 133 21.69 -0.47 -3.77
CA ILE A 133 20.39 0.16 -4.01
C ILE A 133 19.61 -0.54 -5.12
N ILE A 134 20.28 -0.95 -6.20
CA ILE A 134 19.63 -1.73 -7.28
C ILE A 134 19.09 -3.06 -6.72
N ASN A 135 19.89 -3.77 -5.92
CA ASN A 135 19.46 -5.03 -5.34
C ASN A 135 18.22 -4.85 -4.43
N PHE A 136 18.19 -3.78 -3.63
CA PHE A 136 17.00 -3.42 -2.84
C PHE A 136 15.78 -3.15 -3.73
N ILE A 137 15.94 -2.40 -4.83
CA ILE A 137 14.85 -2.11 -5.77
C ILE A 137 14.36 -3.40 -6.42
N ASP A 138 15.24 -4.30 -6.81
CA ASP A 138 14.87 -5.59 -7.40
C ASP A 138 14.07 -6.45 -6.43
N GLU A 139 14.43 -6.49 -5.14
CA GLU A 139 13.64 -7.15 -4.10
C GLU A 139 12.23 -6.53 -3.97
N VAL A 140 12.15 -5.20 -3.94
CA VAL A 140 10.86 -4.48 -3.89
C VAL A 140 10.02 -4.80 -5.13
N GLN A 141 10.61 -4.77 -6.33
CA GLN A 141 9.92 -5.09 -7.58
C GLN A 141 9.40 -6.52 -7.60
N TYR A 142 10.20 -7.49 -7.11
CA TYR A 142 9.76 -8.87 -6.99
C TYR A 142 8.52 -9.00 -6.10
N ILE A 143 8.53 -8.34 -4.93
CA ILE A 143 7.39 -8.33 -4.01
C ILE A 143 6.16 -7.67 -4.66
N VAL A 144 6.34 -6.54 -5.35
CA VAL A 144 5.26 -5.84 -6.05
C VAL A 144 4.64 -6.72 -7.14
N ARG A 145 5.48 -7.37 -7.97
CA ARG A 145 5.00 -8.29 -9.01
C ARG A 145 4.24 -9.46 -8.41
N TYR A 146 4.74 -10.03 -7.31
CA TYR A 146 4.06 -11.09 -6.58
C TYR A 146 2.69 -10.62 -6.05
N LEU A 147 2.61 -9.42 -5.45
CA LEU A 147 1.36 -8.85 -4.95
C LEU A 147 0.34 -8.59 -6.07
N ILE A 148 0.77 -8.04 -7.19
CA ILE A 148 -0.07 -7.82 -8.37
C ILE A 148 -0.60 -9.16 -8.89
N CYS A 149 0.27 -10.16 -9.06
CA CYS A 149 -0.14 -11.49 -9.51
C CYS A 149 -1.16 -12.12 -8.56
N LYS A 150 -0.85 -12.11 -7.25
CA LYS A 150 -1.75 -12.61 -6.20
C LYS A 150 -3.12 -11.93 -6.25
N SER A 151 -3.14 -10.59 -6.32
CA SER A 151 -4.37 -9.80 -6.37
C SER A 151 -5.23 -10.15 -7.59
N ASN A 152 -4.62 -10.22 -8.79
CA ASN A 152 -5.33 -10.58 -10.02
C ASN A 152 -5.89 -12.01 -9.97
N ILE A 153 -5.15 -12.98 -9.43
CA ILE A 153 -5.64 -14.36 -9.27
C ILE A 153 -6.82 -14.40 -8.31
N THR A 154 -6.74 -13.71 -7.17
CA THR A 154 -7.82 -13.68 -6.18
C THR A 154 -9.06 -12.99 -6.74
N MET A 155 -8.92 -11.84 -7.40
CA MET A 155 -10.04 -11.14 -8.04
C MET A 155 -10.66 -11.98 -9.15
N GLY A 156 -9.85 -12.59 -10.03
CA GLY A 156 -10.34 -13.48 -11.09
C GLY A 156 -11.11 -14.68 -10.52
N SER A 157 -10.59 -15.32 -9.47
CA SER A 157 -11.28 -16.41 -8.78
C SER A 157 -12.61 -15.96 -8.17
N PHE A 158 -12.63 -14.78 -7.54
CA PHE A 158 -13.86 -14.22 -6.96
C PHE A 158 -14.92 -13.95 -8.03
N VAL A 159 -14.54 -13.35 -9.16
CA VAL A 159 -15.46 -13.08 -10.29
C VAL A 159 -16.03 -14.38 -10.86
N ILE A 160 -15.18 -15.40 -11.05
CA ILE A 160 -15.62 -16.71 -11.53
C ILE A 160 -16.63 -17.34 -10.55
N CYS A 161 -16.33 -17.35 -9.25
CA CYS A 161 -17.24 -17.87 -8.22
C CYS A 161 -18.56 -17.10 -8.17
N ALA A 162 -18.53 -15.77 -8.28
CA ALA A 162 -19.73 -14.94 -8.30
C ALA A 162 -20.59 -15.20 -9.56
N ALA A 163 -19.96 -15.42 -10.71
CA ALA A 163 -20.66 -15.77 -11.95
C ALA A 163 -21.38 -17.12 -11.83
N PHE A 164 -20.78 -18.12 -11.16
CA PHE A 164 -21.44 -19.40 -10.90
C PHE A 164 -22.71 -19.24 -10.05
N THR A 165 -22.69 -18.37 -9.03
CA THR A 165 -23.86 -18.07 -8.20
C THR A 165 -24.98 -17.35 -8.96
N LEU A 166 -24.66 -16.64 -10.04
CA LEU A 166 -25.64 -15.95 -10.89
C LEU A 166 -26.36 -16.87 -11.89
N ILE A 167 -25.76 -18.03 -12.20
CA ILE A 167 -26.31 -19.01 -13.14
C ILE A 167 -27.30 -19.97 -12.46
N HIS A 168 -27.26 -20.06 -11.12
CA HIS A 168 -28.06 -20.98 -10.32
C HIS A 168 -29.14 -20.25 -9.50
#